data_AF-A0A669P622-F1
#
_entry.id   AF-A0A669P622-F1
#
_cell.length_a   1.000
_cell.length_b   1.000
_cell.length_c   1.000
_cell.angle_alpha   90.00
_cell.angle_beta   90.00
_cell.angle_gamma   90.00
#
_symmetry.space_group_name_H-M   'P 1'
#
loop_
_entity.id
_entity.type
_entity.pdbx_description
1 polymer ?
#
loop_
_entity_poly.entity_id
_entity_poly.type
_entity_poly.pdbx_seq_one_letter_code
_entity_poly.pdbx_strand_id
1 'polypeptide(L)'
;MLPALRPPPPAASALPYTYCSPPRAVPARPKYRAPLEADEPVKEAARWANLMYDRRVVRGNTYARQAVPMCIHHPSVFEIQRQREARRKALARKRAEEQIQLRTPEPVEGREHVHVQTELYLEEISDRIIEVDVECQTDAFLDRPPTPFFVPAKTGRDVATQIEEGELFDFDIEVKPILEVLIGKTIEQALLEVMEEEELARLWAHQRAYAELRNAELAEVQRLEEQDRRYREEKERCKQLQMQMLQKEKETMEKIAAQAFAKRYLADLIPSVFNNLHESGFFYDPIERDIETEFLPWLMTEVEETLEKKTLGRVMLDSLIRTVTEKRLDVFSQKPLPDQTEALAEEHMPTDSEPQVAAETEAADQAVKADEETDQPPDEEQASRHITFQLEEADQEEMEDSETD
;
A
#
# COMPACT_ATOMS: atom_id res chain seq x y z
N MET A 1 16.49 19.89 -4.53
CA MET A 1 17.80 19.28 -4.19
C MET A 1 17.59 18.26 -3.10
N LEU A 2 18.33 17.15 -3.12
CA LEU A 2 18.22 16.06 -2.14
C LEU A 2 18.81 16.46 -0.77
N PRO A 3 18.16 16.16 0.37
CA PRO A 3 18.85 16.14 1.66
C PRO A 3 19.74 14.90 1.74
N ALA A 4 21.00 15.08 2.12
CA ALA A 4 22.04 14.05 2.03
C ALA A 4 21.86 12.90 3.04
N LEU A 5 22.16 11.69 2.59
CA LEU A 5 22.31 10.51 3.45
C LEU A 5 23.46 10.71 4.46
N ARG A 6 23.17 10.58 5.76
CA ARG A 6 24.19 10.52 6.82
C ARG A 6 24.85 9.13 6.80
N PRO A 7 26.19 9.02 6.92
CA PRO A 7 26.85 7.73 7.02
C PRO A 7 26.56 7.04 8.37
N PRO A 8 26.59 5.70 8.44
CA PRO A 8 26.38 4.95 9.67
C PRO A 8 27.56 5.14 10.66
N PRO A 9 27.32 4.99 11.98
CA PRO A 9 28.39 5.08 12.97
C PRO A 9 29.39 3.90 12.85
N PRO A 10 30.67 4.11 13.18
CA PRO A 10 31.68 3.04 13.10
C PRO A 10 31.41 1.93 14.11
N ALA A 11 31.78 0.70 13.73
CA ALA A 11 31.64 -0.48 14.59
C ALA A 11 32.41 -0.30 15.91
N ALA A 12 31.73 -0.53 17.03
CA ALA A 12 32.33 -0.45 18.35
C ALA A 12 33.39 -1.54 18.54
N SER A 13 34.67 -1.14 18.60
CA SER A 13 35.76 -2.01 18.99
C SER A 13 35.59 -2.46 20.44
N ALA A 14 35.87 -3.74 20.71
CA ALA A 14 35.66 -4.34 22.03
C ALA A 14 36.58 -3.70 23.08
N LEU A 15 36.00 -2.95 24.01
CA LEU A 15 36.70 -2.50 25.21
C LEU A 15 36.84 -3.68 26.20
N PRO A 16 37.98 -3.84 26.89
CA PRO A 16 38.11 -4.82 27.95
C PRO A 16 37.14 -4.51 29.10
N TYR A 17 36.55 -5.55 29.67
CA TYR A 17 35.53 -5.45 30.71
C TYR A 17 36.06 -4.75 31.97
N THR A 18 35.65 -3.50 32.18
CA THR A 18 35.99 -2.71 33.37
C THR A 18 34.89 -2.83 34.42
N TYR A 19 35.12 -3.61 35.46
CA TYR A 19 34.18 -3.75 36.58
C TYR A 19 34.30 -2.56 37.54
N CYS A 20 33.20 -1.83 37.74
CA CYS A 20 33.10 -0.78 38.74
C CYS A 20 31.82 -0.98 39.57
N SER A 21 31.95 -1.05 40.89
CA SER A 21 30.83 -1.18 41.83
C SER A 21 30.88 -0.03 42.84
N PRO A 22 29.75 0.63 43.15
CA PRO A 22 29.72 1.69 44.15
C PRO A 22 30.14 1.14 45.53
N PRO A 23 30.79 1.95 46.39
CA PRO A 23 31.28 1.50 47.68
C PRO A 23 30.11 1.09 48.59
N ARG A 24 30.08 -0.20 48.98
CA ARG A 24 29.09 -0.75 49.90
C ARG A 24 29.61 -0.63 51.33
N ALA A 25 28.86 0.05 52.20
CA ALA A 25 29.21 0.18 53.61
C ALA A 25 29.33 -1.19 54.30
N VAL A 26 30.39 -1.38 55.09
CA VAL A 26 30.64 -2.61 55.84
C VAL A 26 29.70 -2.64 57.05
N PRO A 27 28.87 -3.68 57.24
CA PRO A 27 28.02 -3.78 58.42
C PRO A 27 28.87 -3.94 59.68
N ALA A 28 28.53 -3.18 60.73
CA ALA A 28 29.25 -3.22 62.00
C ALA A 28 29.13 -4.61 62.65
N ARG A 29 30.26 -5.25 62.94
CA ARG A 29 30.29 -6.50 63.71
C ARG A 29 30.10 -6.20 65.20
N PRO A 30 29.18 -6.88 65.91
CA PRO A 30 29.07 -6.76 67.36
C PRO A 30 30.35 -7.29 68.04
N LYS A 31 30.77 -6.65 69.13
CA LYS A 31 32.03 -6.95 69.84
C LYS A 31 31.97 -8.18 70.76
N TYR A 32 30.79 -8.77 70.98
CA TYR A 32 30.58 -9.92 71.85
C TYR A 32 29.79 -11.02 71.15
N ARG A 33 30.06 -12.27 71.54
CA ARG A 33 29.39 -13.47 71.03
C ARG A 33 28.12 -13.70 71.85
N ALA A 34 26.96 -13.75 71.18
CA ALA A 34 25.69 -14.07 71.83
C ALA A 34 25.67 -15.53 72.33
N PRO A 35 24.91 -15.85 73.40
CA PRO A 35 24.67 -17.23 73.80
C PRO A 35 23.98 -18.03 72.70
N LEU A 36 24.32 -19.32 72.61
CA LEU A 36 23.57 -20.29 71.81
C LEU A 36 22.35 -20.71 72.65
N GLU A 37 21.15 -20.58 72.08
CA GLU A 37 19.94 -21.43 72.21
C GLU A 37 19.01 -21.05 71.02
N ALA A 38 17.96 -21.83 70.76
CA ALA A 38 17.51 -22.11 69.39
C ALA A 38 16.59 -21.06 68.69
N ASP A 39 16.64 -21.14 67.35
CA ASP A 39 15.63 -20.67 66.37
C ASP A 39 15.34 -19.16 66.24
N GLU A 40 16.34 -18.39 65.79
CA GLU A 40 16.12 -17.18 64.96
C GLU A 40 16.63 -17.40 63.51
N PRO A 41 15.99 -16.80 62.48
CA PRO A 41 16.43 -16.94 61.10
C PRO A 41 17.77 -16.23 60.89
N VAL A 42 18.83 -17.02 60.73
CA VAL A 42 20.21 -16.58 60.51
C VAL A 42 20.29 -15.44 59.48
N LYS A 43 20.49 -14.20 59.97
CA LYS A 43 20.83 -13.03 59.15
C LYS A 43 22.03 -13.39 58.29
N GLU A 44 21.82 -13.47 56.98
CA GLU A 44 22.66 -14.24 56.05
C GLU A 44 24.17 -13.99 56.23
N ALA A 45 24.82 -14.88 56.99
CA ALA A 45 26.26 -14.94 57.08
C ALA A 45 26.79 -15.30 55.69
N ALA A 46 27.27 -14.27 54.98
CA ALA A 46 27.78 -14.28 53.61
C ALA A 46 27.59 -15.61 52.89
N ARG A 47 26.39 -15.82 52.28
CA ARG A 47 26.09 -17.00 51.49
C ARG A 47 27.22 -17.21 50.48
N TRP A 48 28.08 -18.18 50.78
CA TRP A 48 28.93 -18.86 49.82
C TRP A 48 27.96 -19.46 48.82
N ALA A 49 27.70 -18.72 47.75
CA ALA A 49 26.74 -19.13 46.75
C ALA A 49 27.27 -20.39 46.09
N ASN A 50 26.73 -21.55 46.50
CA ASN A 50 26.95 -22.81 45.82
C ASN A 50 26.77 -22.55 44.32
N LEU A 51 27.80 -22.80 43.51
CA LEU A 51 27.77 -22.58 42.06
C LEU A 51 26.66 -23.40 41.36
N MET A 52 26.01 -24.29 42.09
CA MET A 52 24.79 -25.04 41.75
C MET A 52 23.48 -24.21 41.79
N TYR A 53 23.48 -22.99 42.33
CA TYR A 53 22.32 -22.09 42.37
C TYR A 53 22.58 -20.69 41.78
N ASP A 54 23.82 -20.35 41.44
CA ASP A 54 24.10 -19.10 40.71
C ASP A 54 23.44 -19.12 39.32
N ARG A 55 22.69 -18.05 39.01
CA ARG A 55 21.99 -17.86 37.73
C ARG A 55 22.95 -17.47 36.58
N ARG A 56 24.18 -17.06 36.90
CA ARG A 56 25.24 -16.74 35.92
C ARG A 56 25.95 -18.00 35.41
N VAL A 57 25.91 -19.09 36.17
CA VAL A 57 26.53 -20.38 35.82
C VAL A 57 25.54 -21.21 34.99
N VAL A 58 25.69 -21.15 33.66
CA VAL A 58 24.89 -21.95 32.72
C VAL A 58 25.28 -23.42 32.83
N ARG A 59 24.39 -24.26 33.35
CA ARG A 59 24.59 -25.71 33.48
C ARG A 59 23.88 -26.41 32.33
N GLY A 60 24.64 -26.88 31.36
CA GLY A 60 24.14 -27.57 30.17
C GLY A 60 25.25 -27.84 29.16
N ASN A 61 25.00 -28.74 28.20
CA ASN A 61 25.98 -29.10 27.19
C ASN A 61 26.17 -27.96 26.17
N THR A 62 27.39 -27.44 26.04
CA THR A 62 27.70 -26.25 25.23
C THR A 62 27.58 -26.47 23.72
N TYR A 63 27.59 -27.73 23.27
CA TYR A 63 27.52 -28.08 21.84
C TYR A 63 26.12 -28.03 21.23
N ALA A 64 25.05 -27.89 22.02
CA ALA A 64 23.67 -27.88 21.52
C ALA A 64 23.16 -26.47 21.10
N ARG A 65 24.02 -25.45 21.05
CA ARG A 65 23.61 -24.05 20.78
C ARG A 65 23.51 -23.69 19.29
N GLN A 66 23.32 -24.69 18.44
CA GLN A 66 23.10 -24.55 16.99
C GLN A 66 21.86 -25.32 16.50
N ALA A 67 20.78 -25.26 17.28
CA ALA A 67 19.42 -25.31 16.74
C ALA A 67 18.84 -23.90 16.86
N VAL A 68 18.90 -23.12 15.78
CA VAL A 68 18.20 -21.84 15.68
C VAL A 68 16.72 -22.17 15.47
N PRO A 69 15.79 -21.78 16.36
CA PRO A 69 14.37 -21.80 16.03
C PRO A 69 14.13 -20.60 15.11
N MET A 70 14.27 -20.82 13.79
CA MET A 70 13.76 -19.93 12.75
C MET A 70 12.23 -20.02 12.70
N CYS A 71 11.58 -19.70 13.82
CA CYS A 71 10.14 -19.60 13.95
C CYS A 71 9.84 -18.39 14.84
N ILE A 72 9.11 -17.41 14.30
CA ILE A 72 8.37 -16.44 15.11
C ILE A 72 7.16 -17.21 15.67
N HIS A 73 7.44 -18.12 16.61
CA HIS A 73 6.39 -18.80 17.36
C HIS A 73 5.90 -17.82 18.41
N HIS A 74 4.65 -17.37 18.21
CA HIS A 74 3.76 -17.01 19.29
C HIS A 74 4.02 -17.94 20.50
N PRO A 75 4.15 -17.42 21.74
CA PRO A 75 4.32 -18.29 22.90
C PRO A 75 3.16 -19.28 22.91
N SER A 76 3.46 -20.57 23.06
CA SER A 76 2.44 -21.59 22.84
C SER A 76 1.27 -21.34 23.78
N VAL A 77 0.03 -21.48 23.29
CA VAL A 77 -1.18 -21.19 24.10
C VAL A 77 -1.11 -21.94 25.44
N PHE A 78 -0.56 -23.15 25.42
CA PHE A 78 -0.33 -24.01 26.57
C PHE A 78 0.66 -23.43 27.61
N GLU A 79 1.74 -22.78 27.20
CA GLU A 79 2.69 -22.13 28.11
C GLU A 79 2.13 -20.84 28.71
N ILE A 80 1.42 -20.03 27.92
CA ILE A 80 0.71 -18.84 28.42
C ILE A 80 -0.36 -19.27 29.43
N GLN A 81 -1.10 -20.34 29.13
CA GLN A 81 -2.16 -20.88 29.99
C GLN A 81 -1.58 -21.47 31.29
N ARG A 82 -0.45 -22.18 31.23
CA ARG A 82 0.29 -22.65 32.41
C ARG A 82 0.80 -21.49 33.28
N GLN A 83 1.32 -20.41 32.69
CA GLN A 83 1.75 -19.22 33.44
C GLN A 83 0.57 -18.48 34.07
N ARG A 84 -0.56 -18.33 33.34
CA ARG A 84 -1.80 -17.74 33.87
C ARG A 84 -2.37 -18.57 35.02
N GLU A 85 -2.36 -19.89 34.91
CA GLU A 85 -2.82 -20.80 35.96
C GLU A 85 -1.92 -20.75 37.20
N ALA A 86 -0.59 -20.77 37.01
CA ALA A 86 0.36 -20.61 38.11
C ALA A 86 0.19 -19.27 38.83
N ARG A 87 -0.01 -18.18 38.09
CA ARG A 87 -0.30 -16.83 38.65
C ARG A 87 -1.65 -16.79 39.38
N ARG A 88 -2.69 -17.45 38.84
CA ARG A 88 -4.00 -17.61 39.50
C ARG A 88 -3.88 -18.39 40.81
N LYS A 89 -3.13 -19.51 40.81
CA LYS A 89 -2.90 -20.35 42.00
C LYS A 89 -2.10 -19.61 43.07
N ALA A 90 -1.11 -18.81 42.68
CA ALA A 90 -0.36 -17.95 43.60
C ALA A 90 -1.23 -16.85 44.23
N LEU A 91 -2.10 -16.19 43.45
CA LEU A 91 -3.04 -15.19 43.96
C LEU A 91 -4.13 -15.80 44.85
N ALA A 92 -4.64 -16.99 44.50
CA ALA A 92 -5.59 -17.71 45.35
C ALA A 92 -4.96 -18.13 46.68
N ARG A 93 -3.70 -18.59 46.66
CA ARG A 93 -2.94 -18.90 47.89
C ARG A 93 -2.73 -17.66 48.76
N LYS A 94 -2.33 -16.52 48.18
CA LYS A 94 -2.23 -15.24 48.92
C LYS A 94 -3.54 -14.85 49.59
N ARG A 95 -4.66 -14.88 48.85
CA ARG A 95 -5.99 -14.58 49.41
C ARG A 95 -6.43 -15.55 50.51
N ALA A 96 -6.04 -16.82 50.44
CA ALA A 96 -6.29 -17.79 51.50
C ALA A 96 -5.42 -17.51 52.74
N GLU A 97 -4.14 -17.15 52.55
CA GLU A 97 -3.24 -16.73 53.63
C GLU A 97 -3.75 -15.43 54.29
N GLU A 98 -4.20 -14.44 53.50
CA GLU A 98 -4.85 -13.21 53.97
C GLU A 98 -6.15 -13.50 54.76
N GLN A 99 -7.04 -14.37 54.26
CA GLN A 99 -8.28 -14.75 54.96
C GLN A 99 -8.05 -15.49 56.28
N ILE A 100 -6.95 -16.24 56.41
CA ILE A 100 -6.55 -16.89 57.66
C ILE A 100 -5.97 -15.87 58.64
N GLN A 101 -5.25 -14.85 58.15
CA GLN A 101 -4.68 -13.78 58.98
C GLN A 101 -5.74 -12.84 59.57
N LEU A 102 -6.82 -12.53 58.83
CA LEU A 102 -7.89 -11.62 59.28
C LEU A 102 -8.59 -12.01 60.60
N ARG A 103 -8.34 -13.21 61.15
CA ARG A 103 -8.98 -13.70 62.39
C ARG A 103 -8.19 -13.43 63.66
N THR A 104 -6.92 -13.04 63.56
CA THR A 104 -6.03 -12.74 64.70
C THR A 104 -5.38 -11.38 64.45
N PRO A 105 -5.46 -10.41 65.38
CA PRO A 105 -4.82 -9.11 65.20
C PRO A 105 -3.30 -9.25 65.06
N GLU A 106 -2.65 -8.27 64.43
CA GLU A 106 -1.20 -8.28 64.26
C GLU A 106 -0.46 -8.17 65.61
N PRO A 107 0.75 -8.76 65.74
CA PRO A 107 1.54 -8.65 66.97
C PRO A 107 1.97 -7.22 67.26
N VAL A 108 1.89 -6.82 68.53
CA VAL A 108 2.42 -5.53 69.01
C VAL A 108 3.94 -5.48 68.80
N GLU A 109 4.44 -4.35 68.30
CA GLU A 109 5.87 -4.16 67.98
C GLU A 109 6.79 -4.63 69.12
N GLY A 110 7.72 -5.54 68.79
CA GLY A 110 8.65 -6.14 69.75
C GLY A 110 8.14 -7.40 70.46
N ARG A 111 6.99 -7.98 70.04
CA ARG A 111 6.50 -9.28 70.52
C ARG A 111 6.09 -10.18 69.35
N GLU A 112 6.31 -11.47 69.48
CA GLU A 112 5.87 -12.48 68.51
C GLU A 112 4.71 -13.31 69.07
N HIS A 113 3.81 -13.77 68.20
CA HIS A 113 2.68 -14.63 68.58
C HIS A 113 3.10 -16.10 68.60
N VAL A 114 3.12 -16.69 69.79
CA VAL A 114 3.37 -18.13 70.01
C VAL A 114 2.05 -18.89 70.03
N HIS A 115 2.00 -20.04 69.34
CA HIS A 115 0.81 -20.89 69.35
C HIS A 115 0.74 -21.69 70.66
N VAL A 116 -0.15 -21.27 71.56
CA VAL A 116 -0.45 -21.97 72.81
C VAL A 116 -1.51 -23.05 72.55
N GLN A 117 -1.39 -24.22 73.17
CA GLN A 117 -2.44 -25.24 73.11
C GLN A 117 -3.71 -24.74 73.82
N THR A 118 -4.66 -24.24 73.03
CA THR A 118 -6.03 -23.90 73.46
C THR A 118 -7.00 -25.06 73.22
N GLU A 119 -6.47 -26.26 73.03
CA GLU A 119 -7.23 -27.51 72.92
C GLU A 119 -7.77 -27.91 74.30
N LEU A 120 -8.97 -28.46 74.36
CA LEU A 120 -9.67 -28.71 75.62
C LEU A 120 -9.19 -30.03 76.23
N TYR A 121 -8.02 -29.98 76.89
CA TYR A 121 -7.40 -31.11 77.59
C TYR A 121 -7.97 -31.26 79.01
N LEU A 122 -8.71 -32.33 79.26
CA LEU A 122 -9.26 -32.67 80.59
C LEU A 122 -8.64 -33.99 81.07
N GLU A 123 -7.99 -33.96 82.22
CA GLU A 123 -7.65 -35.17 82.97
C GLU A 123 -8.82 -35.54 83.91
N GLU A 124 -9.27 -36.80 83.82
CA GLU A 124 -10.39 -37.31 84.62
C GLU A 124 -9.90 -37.78 86.00
N ILE A 125 -9.93 -36.87 86.99
CA ILE A 125 -9.53 -37.17 88.37
C ILE A 125 -10.48 -38.22 88.97
N SER A 126 -9.96 -39.43 89.20
CA SER A 126 -10.77 -40.62 89.46
C SER A 126 -11.03 -40.94 90.94
N ASP A 127 -10.46 -40.17 91.88
CA ASP A 127 -10.58 -40.42 93.32
C ASP A 127 -11.92 -39.90 93.88
N ARG A 128 -12.71 -40.84 94.43
CA ARG A 128 -13.95 -40.51 95.16
C ARG A 128 -13.61 -40.08 96.59
N ILE A 129 -14.10 -38.91 96.99
CA ILE A 129 -14.01 -38.42 98.37
C ILE A 129 -14.87 -39.32 99.28
N ILE A 130 -14.36 -39.65 100.47
CA ILE A 130 -15.07 -40.49 101.45
C ILE A 130 -16.08 -39.63 102.20
N GLU A 131 -17.37 -39.92 102.01
CA GLU A 131 -18.46 -39.33 102.79
C GLU A 131 -18.59 -40.04 104.14
N VAL A 132 -18.85 -39.27 105.20
CA VAL A 132 -19.01 -39.77 106.58
C VAL A 132 -20.32 -39.24 107.14
N ASP A 133 -21.30 -40.12 107.32
CA ASP A 133 -22.58 -39.78 107.91
C ASP A 133 -22.45 -39.52 109.41
N VAL A 134 -23.12 -38.46 109.88
CA VAL A 134 -23.21 -38.09 111.30
C VAL A 134 -24.68 -37.94 111.67
N GLU A 135 -25.18 -38.91 112.44
CA GLU A 135 -26.57 -38.92 112.91
C GLU A 135 -26.72 -38.09 114.20
N CYS A 136 -27.73 -37.23 114.25
CA CYS A 136 -28.07 -36.43 115.44
C CYS A 136 -29.47 -36.78 115.95
N GLN A 137 -29.56 -37.14 117.22
CA GLN A 137 -30.82 -37.49 117.88
C GLN A 137 -31.72 -36.26 118.06
N THR A 138 -32.94 -36.32 117.51
CA THR A 138 -33.96 -35.27 117.65
C THR A 138 -35.06 -35.69 118.63
N ASP A 139 -35.47 -34.74 119.49
CA ASP A 139 -36.62 -34.90 120.39
C ASP A 139 -37.90 -34.32 119.72
N ALA A 140 -39.07 -34.77 120.16
CA ALA A 140 -40.34 -34.47 119.49
C ALA A 140 -40.80 -33.01 119.73
N PHE A 141 -40.79 -32.21 118.66
CA PHE A 141 -41.22 -30.81 118.69
C PHE A 141 -42.73 -30.68 119.00
N LEU A 142 -43.07 -29.87 119.99
CA LEU A 142 -44.44 -29.39 120.23
C LEU A 142 -44.53 -27.91 119.85
N ASP A 143 -45.55 -27.53 119.09
CA ASP A 143 -45.70 -26.18 118.55
C ASP A 143 -45.90 -25.13 119.67
N ARG A 144 -44.86 -24.31 119.86
CA ARG A 144 -44.92 -23.11 120.69
C ARG A 144 -45.64 -22.00 119.90
N PRO A 145 -46.68 -21.33 120.45
CA PRO A 145 -47.30 -20.20 119.77
C PRO A 145 -46.26 -19.10 119.49
N PRO A 146 -46.33 -18.40 118.34
CA PRO A 146 -45.33 -17.41 117.96
C PRO A 146 -45.28 -16.30 119.02
N THR A 147 -44.09 -16.07 119.57
CA THR A 147 -43.88 -14.97 120.52
C THR A 147 -44.16 -13.63 119.84
N PRO A 148 -44.93 -12.73 120.44
CA PRO A 148 -45.25 -11.44 119.83
C PRO A 148 -43.97 -10.65 119.56
N PHE A 149 -43.89 -10.03 118.38
CA PHE A 149 -42.73 -9.23 117.98
C PHE A 149 -42.55 -8.04 118.94
N PHE A 150 -41.42 -8.00 119.64
CA PHE A 150 -41.02 -6.84 120.43
C PHE A 150 -40.57 -5.72 119.49
N VAL A 151 -41.37 -4.65 119.39
CA VAL A 151 -41.00 -3.43 118.67
C VAL A 151 -40.48 -2.41 119.70
N PRO A 152 -39.17 -2.09 119.71
CA PRO A 152 -38.63 -1.06 120.59
C PRO A 152 -39.27 0.30 120.28
N ALA A 153 -39.55 1.10 121.32
CA ALA A 153 -39.92 2.50 121.11
C ALA A 153 -38.75 3.25 120.46
N LYS A 154 -39.00 3.93 119.32
CA LYS A 154 -37.98 4.75 118.65
C LYS A 154 -37.48 5.83 119.61
N THR A 155 -36.21 5.75 120.00
CA THR A 155 -35.52 6.79 120.78
C THR A 155 -34.41 7.42 119.94
N GLY A 156 -34.72 8.58 119.38
CA GLY A 156 -33.85 9.35 118.48
C GLY A 156 -34.62 10.54 117.90
N ARG A 157 -33.93 11.45 117.21
CA ARG A 157 -34.56 12.45 116.34
C ARG A 157 -34.40 11.98 114.90
N ASP A 158 -35.50 11.60 114.26
CA ASP A 158 -35.50 11.24 112.84
C ASP A 158 -35.23 12.51 112.02
N VAL A 159 -34.16 12.50 111.21
CA VAL A 159 -33.80 13.58 110.27
C VAL A 159 -33.72 12.95 108.88
N ALA A 160 -34.51 13.47 107.94
CA ALA A 160 -34.42 13.11 106.53
C ALA A 160 -33.63 14.20 105.79
N THR A 161 -32.61 13.78 105.04
CA THR A 161 -31.89 14.61 104.07
C THR A 161 -32.24 14.11 102.69
N GLN A 162 -32.95 14.93 101.91
CA GLN A 162 -33.27 14.70 100.51
C GLN A 162 -32.41 15.62 99.67
N ILE A 163 -31.93 15.14 98.53
CA ILE A 163 -31.27 15.95 97.51
C ILE A 163 -32.34 16.36 96.51
N GLU A 164 -32.44 17.66 96.22
CA GLU A 164 -33.45 18.20 95.32
C GLU A 164 -32.98 18.20 93.85
N GLU A 165 -33.93 18.28 92.92
CA GLU A 165 -33.63 18.30 91.48
C GLU A 165 -32.73 19.48 91.11
N GLY A 166 -31.52 19.19 90.63
CA GLY A 166 -30.51 20.17 90.23
C GLY A 166 -29.42 20.48 91.27
N GLU A 167 -29.51 19.98 92.51
CA GLU A 167 -28.52 20.25 93.57
C GLU A 167 -27.14 19.64 93.30
N LEU A 168 -27.07 18.56 92.51
CA LEU A 168 -25.83 17.87 92.11
C LEU A 168 -25.39 18.14 90.66
N PHE A 169 -26.06 19.04 89.92
CA PHE A 169 -25.76 19.25 88.51
C PHE A 169 -24.50 20.12 88.30
N ASP A 170 -23.44 19.53 87.76
CA ASP A 170 -22.24 20.24 87.31
C ASP A 170 -22.26 20.42 85.79
N PHE A 171 -22.55 21.64 85.35
CA PHE A 171 -22.60 22.00 83.94
C PHE A 171 -21.29 21.69 83.20
N ASP A 172 -20.13 21.93 83.83
CA ASP A 172 -18.83 21.77 83.18
C ASP A 172 -18.49 20.29 82.97
N ILE A 173 -19.13 19.36 83.68
CA ILE A 173 -19.00 17.92 83.46
C ILE A 173 -20.02 17.46 82.41
N GLU A 174 -21.30 17.80 82.59
CA GLU A 174 -22.40 17.27 81.78
C GLU A 174 -22.44 17.85 80.35
N VAL A 175 -21.89 19.04 80.11
CA VAL A 175 -21.83 19.63 78.76
C VAL A 175 -20.77 18.97 77.86
N LYS A 176 -19.72 18.36 78.44
CA LYS A 176 -18.58 17.78 77.70
C LYS A 176 -19.00 16.75 76.63
N PRO A 177 -19.79 15.70 76.92
CA PRO A 177 -20.20 14.74 75.90
C PRO A 177 -21.06 15.35 74.80
N ILE A 178 -21.87 16.36 75.12
CA ILE A 178 -22.68 17.09 74.12
C ILE A 178 -21.78 17.89 73.18
N LEU A 179 -20.81 18.62 73.75
CA LEU A 179 -19.84 19.42 73.01
C LEU A 179 -18.93 18.53 72.14
N GLU A 180 -18.46 17.41 72.67
CA GLU A 180 -17.61 16.44 71.96
C GLU A 180 -18.33 15.85 70.73
N VAL A 181 -19.59 15.42 70.88
CA VAL A 181 -20.40 14.92 69.77
C VAL A 181 -20.72 16.01 68.75
N LEU A 182 -20.99 17.25 69.18
CA LEU A 182 -21.23 18.37 68.27
C LEU A 182 -19.98 18.72 67.46
N ILE A 183 -18.83 18.93 68.12
CA ILE A 183 -17.56 19.26 67.47
C ILE A 183 -17.09 18.11 66.57
N GLY A 184 -17.19 16.86 67.04
CA GLY A 184 -16.83 15.68 66.26
C GLY A 184 -17.63 15.61 64.97
N LYS A 185 -18.96 15.74 65.03
CA LYS A 185 -19.82 15.71 63.85
C LYS A 185 -19.61 16.90 62.91
N THR A 186 -19.40 18.11 63.42
CA THR A 186 -19.17 19.27 62.53
C THR A 186 -17.84 19.17 61.80
N ILE A 187 -16.79 18.64 62.44
CA ILE A 187 -15.49 18.41 61.80
C ILE A 187 -15.57 17.24 60.81
N GLU A 188 -16.23 16.14 61.17
CA GLU A 188 -16.43 14.98 60.28
C GLU A 188 -17.22 15.36 59.02
N GLN A 189 -18.35 16.08 59.20
CA GLN A 189 -19.14 16.57 58.08
C GLN A 189 -18.35 17.53 57.18
N ALA A 190 -17.67 18.53 57.76
CA ALA A 190 -16.87 19.48 56.99
C ALA A 190 -15.71 18.81 56.24
N LEU A 191 -15.09 17.78 56.81
CA LEU A 191 -14.04 17.01 56.13
C LEU A 191 -14.59 16.22 54.94
N LEU A 192 -15.75 15.57 55.09
CA LEU A 192 -16.40 14.85 54.00
C LEU A 192 -16.82 15.80 52.87
N GLU A 193 -17.45 16.93 53.19
CA GLU A 193 -17.85 17.95 52.21
C GLU A 193 -16.65 18.48 51.41
N VAL A 194 -15.53 18.83 52.07
CA VAL A 194 -14.31 19.29 51.38
C VAL A 194 -13.67 18.20 50.53
N MET A 195 -13.70 16.93 50.97
CA MET A 195 -13.20 15.81 50.17
C MET A 195 -14.06 15.59 48.90
N GLU A 196 -15.38 15.65 49.02
CA GLU A 196 -16.30 15.54 47.88
C GLU A 196 -16.11 16.71 46.89
N GLU A 197 -15.95 17.95 47.37
CA GLU A 197 -15.66 19.11 46.53
C GLU A 197 -14.34 18.97 45.77
N GLU A 198 -13.27 18.51 46.42
CA GLU A 198 -11.99 18.27 45.75
C GLU A 198 -12.08 17.15 44.69
N GLU A 199 -12.80 16.07 44.98
CA GLU A 199 -13.00 14.96 44.03
C GLU A 199 -13.80 15.41 42.80
N LEU A 200 -14.90 16.15 43.00
CA LEU A 200 -15.69 16.73 41.91
C LEU A 200 -14.87 17.71 41.06
N ALA A 201 -14.07 18.57 41.70
CA ALA A 201 -13.18 19.49 41.01
C ALA A 201 -12.13 18.76 40.15
N ARG A 202 -11.52 17.68 40.68
CA ARG A 202 -10.58 16.81 39.94
C ARG A 202 -11.25 16.11 38.76
N LEU A 203 -12.47 15.57 38.95
CA LEU A 203 -13.23 14.91 37.88
C LEU A 203 -13.60 15.89 36.76
N TRP A 204 -14.06 17.10 37.09
CA TRP A 204 -14.35 18.14 36.10
C TRP A 204 -13.09 18.62 35.36
N ALA A 205 -11.97 18.80 36.06
CA ALA A 205 -10.70 19.15 35.42
C ALA A 205 -10.26 18.07 34.41
N HIS A 206 -10.37 16.79 34.80
CA HIS A 206 -10.07 15.66 33.91
C HIS A 206 -11.03 15.60 32.71
N GLN A 207 -12.33 15.81 32.91
CA GLN A 207 -13.32 15.83 31.82
C GLN A 207 -13.06 16.96 30.82
N ARG A 208 -12.71 18.17 31.29
CA ARG A 208 -12.35 19.31 30.42
C ARG A 208 -11.09 19.01 29.60
N ALA A 209 -10.02 18.56 30.26
CA ALA A 209 -8.77 18.21 29.57
C ALA A 209 -8.97 17.09 28.52
N TYR A 210 -9.82 16.10 28.82
CA TYR A 210 -10.19 15.06 27.85
C TYR A 210 -11.01 15.61 26.68
N ALA A 211 -11.97 16.52 26.93
CA ALA A 211 -12.77 17.16 25.89
C ALA A 211 -11.92 18.06 24.99
N GLU A 212 -11.00 18.84 25.57
CA GLU A 212 -10.03 19.66 24.83
C GLU A 212 -9.14 18.80 23.92
N LEU A 213 -8.57 17.71 24.45
CA LEU A 213 -7.77 16.77 23.67
C LEU A 213 -8.59 16.15 22.52
N ARG A 214 -9.79 15.62 22.83
CA ARG A 214 -10.68 15.00 21.84
C ARG A 214 -11.09 15.97 20.73
N ASN A 215 -11.34 17.24 21.07
CA ASN A 215 -11.69 18.27 20.09
C ASN A 215 -10.50 18.63 19.19
N ALA A 216 -9.28 18.69 19.76
CA ALA A 216 -8.06 18.89 18.99
C ALA A 216 -7.75 17.71 18.06
N GLU A 217 -7.89 16.47 18.53
CA GLU A 217 -7.76 15.24 17.72
C GLU A 217 -8.78 15.21 16.58
N LEU A 218 -10.05 15.55 16.86
CA LEU A 218 -11.10 15.60 15.85
C LEU A 218 -10.81 16.65 14.76
N ALA A 219 -10.36 17.85 15.15
CA ALA A 219 -9.97 18.90 14.21
C ALA A 219 -8.75 18.50 13.36
N GLU A 220 -7.77 17.78 13.94
CA GLU A 220 -6.64 17.25 13.16
C GLU A 220 -7.07 16.17 12.17
N VAL A 221 -7.95 15.25 12.57
CA VAL A 221 -8.51 14.21 11.69
C VAL A 221 -9.25 14.85 10.52
N GLN A 222 -10.15 15.82 10.76
CA GLN A 222 -10.85 16.54 9.69
C GLN A 222 -9.89 17.22 8.71
N ARG A 223 -8.85 17.89 9.22
CA ARG A 223 -7.81 18.52 8.39
C ARG A 223 -7.07 17.49 7.51
N LEU A 224 -6.76 16.31 8.05
CA LEU A 224 -6.10 15.23 7.30
C LEU A 224 -7.03 14.59 6.28
N GLU A 225 -8.31 14.37 6.62
CA GLU A 225 -9.32 13.84 5.70
C GLU A 225 -9.55 14.75 4.49
N GLU A 226 -9.55 16.07 4.70
CA GLU A 226 -9.62 17.04 3.59
C GLU A 226 -8.37 17.02 2.70
N GLN A 227 -7.18 16.92 3.30
CA GLN A 227 -5.92 16.82 2.54
C GLN A 227 -5.90 15.53 1.70
N ASP A 228 -6.30 14.40 2.29
CA ASP A 228 -6.43 13.13 1.59
C ASP A 228 -7.51 13.17 0.51
N ARG A 229 -8.63 13.89 0.72
CA ARG A 229 -9.66 14.10 -0.32
C ARG A 229 -9.06 14.83 -1.53
N ARG A 230 -8.40 15.97 -1.31
CA ARG A 230 -7.74 16.75 -2.38
C ARG A 230 -6.69 15.91 -3.12
N TYR A 231 -5.84 15.19 -2.39
CA TYR A 231 -4.81 14.32 -2.98
C TYR A 231 -5.41 13.14 -3.76
N ARG A 232 -6.53 12.56 -3.30
CA ARG A 232 -7.27 11.53 -4.04
C ARG A 232 -7.82 12.08 -5.37
N GLU A 233 -8.46 13.25 -5.34
CA GLU A 233 -9.00 13.92 -6.53
C GLU A 233 -7.90 14.27 -7.55
N GLU A 234 -6.77 14.84 -7.09
CA GLU A 234 -5.61 15.13 -7.95
C GLU A 234 -5.04 13.84 -8.57
N LYS A 235 -4.85 12.79 -7.76
CA LYS A 235 -4.34 11.50 -8.23
C LYS A 235 -5.28 10.85 -9.26
N GLU A 236 -6.60 10.98 -9.09
CA GLU A 236 -7.57 10.49 -10.07
C GLU A 236 -7.54 11.31 -11.37
N ARG A 237 -7.46 12.64 -11.30
CA ARG A 237 -7.27 13.52 -12.48
C ARG A 237 -5.98 13.15 -13.23
N CYS A 238 -4.85 13.02 -12.54
CA CYS A 238 -3.58 12.59 -13.13
C CYS A 238 -3.68 11.21 -13.78
N LYS A 239 -4.37 10.25 -13.15
CA LYS A 239 -4.61 8.92 -13.72
C LYS A 239 -5.47 8.98 -14.98
N GLN A 240 -6.53 9.79 -15.00
CA GLN A 240 -7.39 9.97 -16.17
C GLN A 240 -6.60 10.60 -17.33
N LEU A 241 -5.83 11.66 -17.08
CA LEU A 241 -4.97 12.29 -18.08
C LEU A 241 -3.94 11.31 -18.65
N GLN A 242 -3.24 10.55 -17.80
CA GLN A 242 -2.27 9.56 -18.25
C GLN A 242 -2.91 8.45 -19.10
N MET A 243 -4.12 8.00 -18.74
CA MET A 243 -4.85 7.01 -19.54
C MET A 243 -5.25 7.57 -20.92
N GLN A 244 -5.67 8.84 -20.99
CA GLN A 244 -5.97 9.51 -22.26
C GLN A 244 -4.72 9.71 -23.13
N MET A 245 -3.58 10.09 -22.54
CA MET A 245 -2.33 10.19 -23.29
C MET A 245 -1.90 8.82 -23.84
N LEU A 246 -1.93 7.78 -23.02
CA LEU A 246 -1.58 6.42 -23.43
C LEU A 246 -2.53 5.85 -24.51
N GLN A 247 -3.82 6.22 -24.48
CA GLN A 247 -4.77 5.91 -25.58
C GLN A 247 -4.34 6.61 -26.89
N LYS A 248 -4.07 7.91 -26.84
CA LYS A 248 -3.62 8.68 -28.01
C LYS A 248 -2.28 8.17 -28.55
N GLU A 249 -1.33 7.82 -27.69
CA GLU A 249 -0.04 7.20 -28.06
C GLU A 249 -0.25 5.88 -28.81
N LYS A 250 -1.17 5.02 -28.35
CA LYS A 250 -1.51 3.78 -29.07
C LYS A 250 -2.12 4.06 -30.43
N GLU A 251 -3.09 4.97 -30.51
CA GLU A 251 -3.70 5.35 -31.79
C GLU A 251 -2.68 5.93 -32.77
N THR A 252 -1.76 6.78 -32.31
CA THR A 252 -0.71 7.35 -33.19
C THR A 252 0.28 6.28 -33.61
N MET A 253 0.69 5.40 -32.71
CA MET A 253 1.56 4.25 -33.03
C MET A 253 0.91 3.31 -34.06
N GLU A 254 -0.38 3.00 -33.91
CA GLU A 254 -1.15 2.20 -34.86
C GLU A 254 -1.28 2.89 -36.22
N LYS A 255 -1.55 4.20 -36.26
CA LYS A 255 -1.59 5.01 -37.50
C LYS A 255 -0.23 5.03 -38.21
N ILE A 256 0.88 5.20 -37.46
CA ILE A 256 2.24 5.17 -38.00
C ILE A 256 2.59 3.77 -38.52
N ALA A 257 2.25 2.72 -37.78
CA ALA A 257 2.48 1.33 -38.20
C ALA A 257 1.69 0.98 -39.47
N ALA A 258 0.42 1.39 -39.55
CA ALA A 258 -0.42 1.21 -40.73
C ALA A 258 0.12 1.99 -41.94
N GLN A 259 0.59 3.23 -41.75
CA GLN A 259 1.22 4.02 -42.81
C GLN A 259 2.51 3.37 -43.31
N ALA A 260 3.38 2.90 -42.41
CA ALA A 260 4.63 2.22 -42.75
C ALA A 260 4.37 0.89 -43.49
N PHE A 261 3.37 0.11 -43.03
CA PHE A 261 2.92 -1.11 -43.70
C PHE A 261 2.38 -0.80 -45.10
N ALA A 262 1.49 0.18 -45.24
CA ALA A 262 0.90 0.57 -46.53
C ALA A 262 1.98 1.04 -47.52
N LYS A 263 2.92 1.89 -47.08
CA LYS A 263 4.06 2.33 -47.91
C LYS A 263 4.89 1.15 -48.42
N ARG A 264 5.26 0.21 -47.54
CA ARG A 264 6.04 -0.97 -47.93
C ARG A 264 5.26 -1.90 -48.86
N TYR A 265 3.99 -2.16 -48.56
CA TYR A 265 3.13 -3.01 -49.38
C TYR A 265 2.90 -2.41 -50.78
N LEU A 266 2.68 -1.09 -50.87
CA LEU A 266 2.54 -0.39 -52.17
C LEU A 266 3.85 -0.37 -52.96
N ALA A 267 5.00 -0.21 -52.30
CA ALA A 267 6.31 -0.24 -52.95
C ALA A 267 6.60 -1.59 -53.65
N ASP A 268 6.16 -2.70 -53.07
CA ASP A 268 6.29 -4.03 -53.68
C ASP A 268 5.15 -4.34 -54.69
N LEU A 269 3.92 -3.89 -54.39
CA LEU A 269 2.73 -4.17 -55.21
C LEU A 269 2.73 -3.39 -56.53
N ILE A 270 3.11 -2.10 -56.52
CA ILE A 270 3.05 -1.25 -57.72
C ILE A 270 3.92 -1.84 -58.85
N PRO A 271 5.24 -2.09 -58.68
CA PRO A 271 6.05 -2.70 -59.73
C PRO A 271 5.54 -4.07 -60.16
N SER A 272 5.06 -4.90 -59.21
CA SER A 272 4.50 -6.21 -59.52
C SER A 272 3.27 -6.11 -60.43
N VAL A 273 2.31 -5.23 -60.12
CA VAL A 273 1.09 -5.03 -60.93
C VAL A 273 1.42 -4.40 -62.28
N PHE A 274 2.33 -3.41 -62.33
CA PHE A 274 2.77 -2.81 -63.59
C PHE A 274 3.48 -3.83 -64.50
N ASN A 275 4.36 -4.67 -63.95
CA ASN A 275 5.01 -5.75 -64.70
C ASN A 275 3.99 -6.77 -65.22
N ASN A 276 3.03 -7.21 -64.40
CA ASN A 276 1.96 -8.11 -64.85
C ASN A 276 1.07 -7.48 -65.95
N LEU A 277 0.78 -6.17 -65.88
CA LEU A 277 0.04 -5.44 -66.92
C LEU A 277 0.85 -5.27 -68.21
N HIS A 278 2.18 -5.12 -68.10
CA HIS A 278 3.09 -5.06 -69.23
C HIS A 278 3.24 -6.44 -69.90
N GLU A 279 3.44 -7.51 -69.12
CA GLU A 279 3.52 -8.89 -69.60
C GLU A 279 2.20 -9.39 -70.22
N SER A 280 1.05 -8.91 -69.74
CA SER A 280 -0.26 -9.18 -70.36
C SER A 280 -0.58 -8.30 -71.57
N GLY A 281 0.34 -7.41 -71.98
CA GLY A 281 0.20 -6.58 -73.18
C GLY A 281 -0.85 -5.46 -73.06
N PHE A 282 -1.23 -5.06 -71.84
CA PHE A 282 -2.16 -3.95 -71.64
C PHE A 282 -1.49 -2.59 -71.92
N PHE A 283 -0.20 -2.47 -71.62
CA PHE A 283 0.63 -1.36 -72.10
C PHE A 283 1.18 -1.72 -73.48
N TYR A 284 0.93 -0.87 -74.47
CA TYR A 284 1.43 -0.97 -75.84
C TYR A 284 1.87 0.42 -76.31
N ASP A 285 2.87 0.48 -77.19
CA ASP A 285 3.20 1.71 -77.89
C ASP A 285 2.07 2.02 -78.91
N PRO A 286 1.42 3.19 -78.85
CA PRO A 286 0.42 3.55 -79.86
C PRO A 286 1.00 3.55 -81.28
N ILE A 287 2.27 3.92 -81.46
CA ILE A 287 2.92 3.98 -82.78
C ILE A 287 3.09 2.56 -83.35
N GLU A 288 3.53 1.60 -82.53
CA GLU A 288 3.63 0.20 -82.97
C GLU A 288 2.24 -0.36 -83.31
N ARG A 289 1.23 -0.06 -82.49
CA ARG A 289 -0.15 -0.50 -82.74
C ARG A 289 -0.72 0.10 -84.03
N ASP A 290 -0.57 1.39 -84.25
CA ASP A 290 -1.04 2.10 -85.46
C ASP A 290 -0.32 1.59 -86.72
N ILE A 291 0.97 1.26 -86.60
CA ILE A 291 1.72 0.60 -87.67
C ILE A 291 1.15 -0.80 -87.97
N GLU A 292 0.87 -1.61 -86.95
CA GLU A 292 0.28 -2.94 -87.10
C GLU A 292 -1.14 -2.91 -87.68
N THR A 293 -1.99 -1.96 -87.26
CA THR A 293 -3.42 -1.95 -87.61
C THR A 293 -3.78 -1.09 -88.81
N GLU A 294 -3.02 -0.04 -89.12
CA GLU A 294 -3.30 0.86 -90.23
C GLU A 294 -2.25 0.77 -91.35
N PHE A 295 -0.96 0.94 -91.01
CA PHE A 295 0.10 1.01 -92.01
C PHE A 295 0.39 -0.33 -92.71
N LEU A 296 0.54 -1.42 -91.95
CA LEU A 296 0.84 -2.73 -92.55
C LEU A 296 -0.30 -3.24 -93.46
N PRO A 297 -1.59 -3.16 -93.08
CA PRO A 297 -2.68 -3.48 -94.00
C PRO A 297 -2.68 -2.59 -95.26
N TRP A 298 -2.53 -1.27 -95.11
CA TRP A 298 -2.46 -0.35 -96.24
C TRP A 298 -1.29 -0.68 -97.19
N LEU A 299 -0.09 -0.92 -96.65
CA LEU A 299 1.09 -1.30 -97.43
C LEU A 299 0.88 -2.63 -98.16
N MET A 300 0.26 -3.62 -97.51
CA MET A 300 -0.05 -4.90 -98.13
C MET A 300 -1.06 -4.74 -99.28
N THR A 301 -2.07 -3.88 -99.14
CA THR A 301 -3.02 -3.56 -100.22
C THR A 301 -2.34 -2.84 -101.39
N GLU A 302 -1.46 -1.85 -101.16
CA GLU A 302 -0.73 -1.18 -102.25
C GLU A 302 0.26 -2.14 -102.94
N VAL A 303 0.92 -3.03 -102.19
CA VAL A 303 1.76 -4.09 -102.75
C VAL A 303 0.92 -5.04 -103.61
N GLU A 304 -0.27 -5.44 -103.15
CA GLU A 304 -1.21 -6.26 -103.92
C GLU A 304 -1.64 -5.55 -105.21
N GLU A 305 -2.05 -4.28 -105.14
CA GLU A 305 -2.37 -3.48 -106.34
C GLU A 305 -1.20 -3.40 -107.33
N THR A 306 0.05 -3.21 -106.87
CA THR A 306 1.21 -3.18 -107.79
C THR A 306 1.53 -4.54 -108.38
N LEU A 307 1.23 -5.64 -107.68
CA LEU A 307 1.32 -7.00 -108.20
C LEU A 307 0.21 -7.26 -109.21
N GLU A 308 -1.03 -6.84 -108.97
CA GLU A 308 -2.14 -6.92 -109.93
C GLU A 308 -1.85 -6.11 -111.21
N LYS A 309 -1.35 -4.87 -111.07
CA LYS A 309 -0.91 -4.05 -112.23
C LYS A 309 0.19 -4.77 -113.03
N LYS A 310 1.11 -5.50 -112.36
CA LYS A 310 2.16 -6.31 -113.01
C LYS A 310 1.63 -7.61 -113.63
N THR A 311 0.69 -8.32 -113.01
CA THR A 311 0.10 -9.54 -113.58
C THR A 311 -0.79 -9.19 -114.76
N LEU A 312 -1.61 -8.14 -114.67
CA LEU A 312 -2.35 -7.57 -115.79
C LEU A 312 -1.41 -7.17 -116.93
N GLY A 313 -0.31 -6.47 -116.63
CA GLY A 313 0.72 -6.14 -117.62
C GLY A 313 1.32 -7.36 -118.33
N ARG A 314 1.58 -8.45 -117.60
CA ARG A 314 2.04 -9.73 -118.18
C ARG A 314 0.96 -10.38 -119.04
N VAL A 315 -0.28 -10.46 -118.58
CA VAL A 315 -1.42 -11.03 -119.34
C VAL A 315 -1.68 -10.23 -120.63
N MET A 316 -1.61 -8.90 -120.55
CA MET A 316 -1.72 -8.02 -121.72
C MET A 316 -0.55 -8.25 -122.69
N LEU A 317 0.70 -8.35 -122.20
CA LEU A 317 1.86 -8.67 -123.03
C LEU A 317 1.74 -10.04 -123.70
N ASP A 318 1.32 -11.08 -122.97
CA ASP A 318 1.11 -12.43 -123.49
C ASP A 318 0.00 -12.45 -124.56
N SER A 319 -1.07 -11.66 -124.39
CA SER A 319 -2.11 -11.49 -125.41
C SER A 319 -1.62 -10.71 -126.64
N LEU A 320 -0.72 -9.72 -126.44
CA LEU A 320 -0.09 -8.99 -127.54
C LEU A 320 0.86 -9.90 -128.32
N ILE A 321 1.66 -10.71 -127.62
CA ILE A 321 2.52 -11.74 -128.23
C ILE A 321 1.66 -12.73 -129.02
N ARG A 322 0.57 -13.25 -128.43
CA ARG A 322 -0.36 -14.15 -129.12
C ARG A 322 -0.92 -13.53 -130.40
N THR A 323 -1.50 -12.33 -130.32
CA THR A 323 -2.07 -11.64 -131.51
C THR A 323 -1.02 -11.27 -132.56
N VAL A 324 0.23 -10.96 -132.17
CA VAL A 324 1.34 -10.78 -133.12
C VAL A 324 1.74 -12.11 -133.77
N THR A 325 1.78 -13.22 -133.03
CA THR A 325 2.05 -14.55 -133.60
C THR A 325 0.93 -15.02 -134.53
N GLU A 326 -0.33 -14.76 -134.20
CA GLU A 326 -1.49 -15.02 -135.07
C GLU A 326 -1.40 -14.21 -136.37
N LYS A 327 -1.21 -12.88 -136.29
CA LYS A 327 -1.02 -12.03 -137.48
C LYS A 327 0.19 -12.45 -138.32
N ARG A 328 1.29 -12.89 -137.70
CA ARG A 328 2.46 -13.44 -138.43
C ARG A 328 2.13 -14.76 -139.12
N LEU A 329 1.32 -15.62 -138.51
CA LEU A 329 0.83 -16.88 -139.09
C LEU A 329 -0.12 -16.63 -140.26
N ASP A 330 -1.02 -15.65 -140.14
CA ASP A 330 -1.92 -15.20 -141.21
C ASP A 330 -1.14 -14.63 -142.40
N VAL A 331 -0.16 -13.74 -142.14
CA VAL A 331 0.72 -13.16 -143.17
C VAL A 331 1.57 -14.24 -143.84
N PHE A 332 2.03 -15.26 -143.10
CA PHE A 332 2.76 -16.40 -143.69
C PHE A 332 1.84 -17.32 -144.52
N SER A 333 0.55 -17.37 -144.19
CA SER A 333 -0.47 -18.14 -144.91
C SER A 333 -0.93 -17.45 -146.21
N GLN A 334 -0.57 -16.17 -146.42
CA GLN A 334 -0.81 -15.45 -147.68
C GLN A 334 0.49 -15.38 -148.52
N LYS A 335 0.41 -15.82 -149.78
CA LYS A 335 1.57 -15.94 -150.68
C LYS A 335 1.75 -14.67 -151.54
N PRO A 336 2.98 -14.15 -151.74
CA PRO A 336 3.20 -12.74 -152.10
C PRO A 336 3.37 -12.46 -153.60
N LEU A 337 3.11 -11.21 -154.03
CA LEU A 337 3.61 -10.51 -155.23
C LEU A 337 3.42 -8.96 -155.03
N PRO A 338 4.03 -8.04 -155.82
CA PRO A 338 4.80 -6.93 -155.22
C PRO A 338 4.53 -5.50 -155.75
N ASP A 339 5.33 -4.55 -155.21
CA ASP A 339 6.05 -3.45 -155.90
C ASP A 339 5.64 -1.97 -155.65
N GLN A 340 6.66 -1.08 -155.75
CA GLN A 340 6.66 0.40 -155.92
C GLN A 340 6.40 1.35 -154.71
N THR A 341 7.43 2.07 -154.19
CA THR A 341 7.84 3.52 -154.41
C THR A 341 6.89 4.58 -153.80
N GLU A 342 7.28 5.72 -153.20
CA GLU A 342 8.57 6.44 -152.99
C GLU A 342 8.40 7.59 -151.95
N ALA A 343 9.49 8.06 -151.32
CA ALA A 343 9.68 9.37 -150.62
C ALA A 343 8.80 9.70 -149.37
N LEU A 344 9.12 10.61 -148.42
CA LEU A 344 10.00 11.80 -148.34
C LEU A 344 10.52 12.06 -146.88
N ALA A 345 11.69 12.73 -146.77
CA ALA A 345 12.11 13.76 -145.78
C ALA A 345 12.26 13.43 -144.27
N GLU A 346 13.49 13.53 -143.69
CA GLU A 346 14.04 14.65 -142.86
C GLU A 346 13.78 14.45 -141.33
N GLU A 347 14.63 14.83 -140.35
CA GLU A 347 15.98 15.45 -140.36
C GLU A 347 16.80 15.14 -139.06
N HIS A 348 17.98 15.76 -138.98
CA HIS A 348 18.99 15.79 -137.90
C HIS A 348 18.64 16.81 -136.75
N MET A 349 19.24 16.92 -135.56
CA MET A 349 20.35 16.29 -134.78
C MET A 349 20.14 16.63 -133.25
N PRO A 350 21.02 16.27 -132.27
CA PRO A 350 20.74 16.32 -130.81
C PRO A 350 21.24 17.61 -130.14
N THR A 351 21.14 17.69 -128.79
CA THR A 351 22.11 18.44 -127.96
C THR A 351 22.15 17.94 -126.51
N ASP A 352 23.37 17.79 -125.97
CA ASP A 352 23.67 17.76 -124.53
C ASP A 352 23.47 19.14 -123.88
N SER A 353 23.27 19.18 -122.56
CA SER A 353 24.18 19.91 -121.63
C SER A 353 23.70 19.86 -120.17
N GLU A 354 24.60 19.50 -119.26
CA GLU A 354 24.52 19.81 -117.82
C GLU A 354 24.64 21.34 -117.58
N PRO A 355 24.48 21.85 -116.33
CA PRO A 355 25.64 21.88 -115.45
C PRO A 355 25.39 21.61 -113.95
N GLN A 356 26.51 21.37 -113.27
CA GLN A 356 26.71 21.25 -111.81
C GLN A 356 26.51 22.64 -111.12
N VAL A 357 26.70 22.87 -109.81
CA VAL A 357 27.95 22.82 -109.02
C VAL A 357 27.65 22.87 -107.49
N ALA A 358 28.50 22.17 -106.72
CA ALA A 358 28.97 22.28 -105.31
C ALA A 358 28.48 23.42 -104.35
N ALA A 359 28.73 23.43 -103.03
CA ALA A 359 29.74 22.69 -102.24
C ALA A 359 29.37 22.50 -100.74
N GLU A 360 29.87 21.40 -100.19
CA GLU A 360 30.63 21.23 -98.92
C GLU A 360 30.73 22.40 -97.92
N THR A 361 30.61 22.09 -96.61
CA THR A 361 31.75 22.10 -95.65
C THR A 361 31.45 21.21 -94.42
N GLU A 362 32.49 20.62 -93.84
CA GLU A 362 32.45 19.72 -92.67
C GLU A 362 32.69 20.49 -91.34
N ALA A 363 32.31 19.89 -90.19
CA ALA A 363 33.26 19.40 -89.15
C ALA A 363 32.64 19.26 -87.74
N ALA A 364 32.92 18.10 -87.10
CA ALA A 364 33.13 17.73 -85.68
C ALA A 364 32.67 18.65 -84.50
N ASP A 365 32.43 18.17 -83.26
CA ASP A 365 32.83 16.90 -82.61
C ASP A 365 31.91 16.49 -81.42
N GLN A 366 32.27 15.40 -80.73
CA GLN A 366 31.59 14.69 -79.61
C GLN A 366 31.64 15.46 -78.24
N ALA A 367 31.16 15.02 -77.05
CA ALA A 367 30.74 13.69 -76.54
C ALA A 367 30.01 13.74 -75.17
N VAL A 368 29.28 12.65 -74.83
CA VAL A 368 29.16 11.96 -73.49
C VAL A 368 28.35 12.56 -72.30
N LYS A 369 27.31 11.79 -71.91
CA LYS A 369 26.76 11.40 -70.57
C LYS A 369 26.88 12.32 -69.33
N ALA A 370 25.79 12.41 -68.54
CA ALA A 370 25.53 11.56 -67.35
C ALA A 370 24.16 11.86 -66.68
N ASP A 371 23.72 10.95 -65.82
CA ASP A 371 22.45 10.94 -65.06
C ASP A 371 22.46 11.90 -63.85
N GLU A 372 21.30 12.35 -63.35
CA GLU A 372 20.73 11.91 -62.05
C GLU A 372 19.36 12.58 -61.72
N GLU A 373 18.62 11.95 -60.82
CA GLU A 373 17.24 12.25 -60.39
C GLU A 373 17.24 12.58 -58.87
N THR A 374 16.53 13.62 -58.39
CA THR A 374 16.05 13.66 -56.98
C THR A 374 14.94 14.68 -56.67
N ASP A 375 14.19 14.34 -55.63
CA ASP A 375 12.99 15.00 -55.08
C ASP A 375 13.25 16.23 -54.16
N GLN A 376 12.17 17.00 -53.97
CA GLN A 376 11.63 17.78 -52.80
C GLN A 376 12.40 17.84 -51.44
N PRO A 377 12.09 18.78 -50.49
CA PRO A 377 10.93 19.70 -50.35
C PRO A 377 11.29 21.17 -49.97
N PRO A 378 10.31 22.08 -49.69
CA PRO A 378 10.56 23.43 -49.16
C PRO A 378 10.59 23.52 -47.61
N ASP A 379 11.22 24.58 -47.09
CA ASP A 379 11.36 24.88 -45.64
C ASP A 379 10.07 25.40 -44.97
N GLU A 380 9.96 25.17 -43.65
CA GLU A 380 8.87 25.61 -42.77
C GLU A 380 9.18 26.90 -41.96
N GLU A 381 8.14 27.45 -41.33
CA GLU A 381 8.12 28.48 -40.27
C GLU A 381 8.54 29.93 -40.66
N GLN A 382 7.85 31.02 -40.27
CA GLN A 382 7.17 31.29 -39.01
C GLN A 382 5.95 32.22 -39.20
N ALA A 383 4.78 31.82 -38.69
CA ALA A 383 3.57 32.64 -38.66
C ALA A 383 3.13 32.94 -37.21
N SER A 384 3.73 33.97 -36.60
CA SER A 384 3.42 34.40 -35.24
C SER A 384 2.04 35.08 -35.13
N ARG A 385 0.97 34.28 -34.94
CA ARG A 385 -0.34 34.80 -34.52
C ARG A 385 -0.45 34.79 -33.00
N HIS A 386 -0.19 35.96 -32.42
CA HIS A 386 -0.37 36.22 -30.98
C HIS A 386 -1.87 36.19 -30.63
N ILE A 387 -2.35 35.07 -30.07
CA ILE A 387 -3.70 34.99 -29.50
C ILE A 387 -3.59 35.22 -27.99
N THR A 388 -4.01 36.42 -27.57
CA THR A 388 -4.10 36.79 -26.16
C THR A 388 -5.38 36.20 -25.58
N PHE A 389 -5.28 35.18 -24.73
CA PHE A 389 -6.42 34.71 -23.95
C PHE A 389 -6.45 35.48 -22.63
N GLN A 390 -7.47 36.32 -22.45
CA GLN A 390 -7.72 37.00 -21.19
C GLN A 390 -8.29 35.99 -20.19
N LEU A 391 -7.68 35.89 -19.02
CA LEU A 391 -8.30 35.27 -17.85
C LEU A 391 -9.19 36.32 -17.20
N GLU A 392 -10.50 36.11 -17.23
CA GLU A 392 -11.43 36.86 -16.39
C GLU A 392 -11.49 36.20 -15.00
N GLU A 393 -11.15 36.98 -13.97
CA GLU A 393 -11.37 36.65 -12.56
C GLU A 393 -12.74 37.20 -12.14
N ALA A 394 -13.70 36.29 -11.89
CA ALA A 394 -14.99 36.47 -11.21
C ALA A 394 -15.65 35.07 -11.15
N ASP A 395 -16.30 34.59 -10.09
CA ASP A 395 -16.84 35.28 -8.91
C ASP A 395 -16.42 34.60 -7.58
N GLN A 396 -16.49 35.37 -6.50
CA GLN A 396 -16.58 34.90 -5.11
C GLN A 396 -18.05 35.01 -4.65
N GLU A 397 -18.34 34.60 -3.41
CA GLU A 397 -19.68 34.60 -2.79
C GLU A 397 -20.58 33.43 -3.29
N GLU A 398 -21.39 32.75 -2.47
CA GLU A 398 -21.78 32.97 -1.07
C GLU A 398 -21.53 31.72 -0.21
N MET A 399 -21.20 31.91 1.08
CA MET A 399 -21.49 30.90 2.11
C MET A 399 -22.80 31.29 2.78
N GLU A 400 -23.84 30.46 2.66
CA GLU A 400 -25.02 30.59 3.50
C GLU A 400 -24.84 29.75 4.78
N ASP A 401 -24.78 30.46 5.90
CA ASP A 401 -24.95 29.89 7.23
C ASP A 401 -26.36 29.27 7.36
N SER A 402 -26.46 28.11 8.00
CA SER A 402 -27.74 27.59 8.50
C SER A 402 -27.62 27.26 9.99
N GLU A 403 -28.01 28.24 10.80
CA GLU A 403 -28.34 28.03 12.22
C GLU A 403 -29.68 27.27 12.39
N THR A 404 -29.92 26.79 13.61
CA THR A 404 -31.22 26.33 14.16
C THR A 404 -31.87 25.08 13.55
N ASP A 405 -31.76 23.95 14.28
CA ASP A 405 -32.79 23.50 15.24
C ASP A 405 -32.15 22.65 16.36
#